data_AF-A0A949Y7E1-F1
#
_entry.id   AF-A0A949Y7E1-F1
#
_cell.length_a   1.000
_cell.length_b   1.000
_cell.length_c   1.000
_cell.angle_alpha   90.00
_cell.angle_beta   90.00
_cell.angle_gamma   90.00
#
_symmetry.space_group_name_H-M   'P 1'
#
loop_
_entity.id
_entity.type
_entity.pdbx_description
1 polymer ?
#
loop_
_entity_poly.entity_id
_entity_poly.type
_entity_poly.pdbx_seq_one_letter_code
_entity_poly.pdbx_strand_id
1 'polypeptide(L)'
;MSVKTDSPSGPFAAALALQEEHGRAYTALAERIRAESPEAASVLLTMRQRQSAQLRQLMCVYGLSSRAALAKSDALNRRQTAGEEVAKQSASQPADDPHVKRKLFVLHVVQPALAGLMDGSVSTLAPVFAAAFATHNSFTAFLIGLAASLGAGISMGFSEALSDDGVISGRGQPWLRGGVCGVMTFLGGIGHTLPFLIPQFYVAMWIAIAVVAVELAAIAWIRKRYMDTPLLKALFQAVLGGILVFLTGILLGSVG
;
A
#
# COMPACT_ATOMS: atom_id res chain seq x y z
N MET A 1 -30.78 28.47 18.11
CA MET A 1 -30.49 27.07 18.47
C MET A 1 -29.44 26.58 17.49
N SER A 2 -28.17 26.56 17.92
CA SER A 2 -27.01 26.34 17.04
C SER A 2 -26.94 24.86 16.66
N VAL A 3 -27.06 24.56 15.35
CA VAL A 3 -26.87 23.22 14.81
C VAL A 3 -25.38 22.92 14.91
N LYS A 4 -25.02 22.09 15.89
CA LYS A 4 -23.67 21.52 16.00
C LYS A 4 -23.47 20.65 14.78
N THR A 5 -22.72 21.16 13.80
CA THR A 5 -22.28 20.37 12.64
C THR A 5 -21.24 19.39 13.15
N ASP A 6 -21.68 18.18 13.50
CA ASP A 6 -20.75 17.09 13.80
C ASP A 6 -19.93 16.84 12.53
N SER A 7 -18.65 17.21 12.63
CA SER A 7 -17.64 16.90 11.61
C SER A 7 -17.66 15.38 11.38
N PRO A 8 -17.58 14.89 10.13
CA PRO A 8 -17.66 13.46 9.86
C PRO A 8 -16.59 12.74 10.67
N SER A 9 -17.02 11.93 11.64
CA SER A 9 -16.14 11.23 12.57
C SER A 9 -15.84 9.83 12.03
N GLY A 10 -14.68 9.70 11.39
CA GLY A 10 -14.15 8.43 10.91
C GLY A 10 -12.72 8.57 10.37
N PRO A 11 -11.93 7.48 10.32
CA PRO A 11 -10.52 7.52 9.90
C PRO A 11 -10.34 8.06 8.47
N PHE A 12 -11.35 7.85 7.61
CA PHE A 12 -11.39 8.41 6.27
C PHE A 12 -11.58 9.94 6.25
N ALA A 13 -12.43 10.47 7.13
CA ALA A 13 -12.64 11.89 7.26
C ALA A 13 -11.43 12.58 7.91
N ALA A 14 -10.74 11.90 8.83
CA ALA A 14 -9.46 12.35 9.38
C ALA A 14 -8.36 12.37 8.31
N ALA A 15 -8.25 11.33 7.47
CA ALA A 15 -7.29 11.30 6.36
C ALA A 15 -7.58 12.37 5.30
N LEU A 16 -8.86 12.62 4.99
CA LEU A 16 -9.28 13.69 4.09
C LEU A 16 -8.97 15.06 4.68
N ALA A 17 -9.23 15.27 5.98
CA ALA A 17 -8.90 16.49 6.70
C ALA A 17 -7.38 16.76 6.74
N LEU A 18 -6.57 15.72 6.97
CA LEU A 18 -5.11 15.79 6.95
C LEU A 18 -4.58 16.15 5.55
N GLN A 19 -5.16 15.56 4.49
CA GLN A 19 -4.81 15.92 3.11
C GLN A 19 -5.21 17.35 2.75
N GLU A 20 -6.37 17.83 3.21
CA GLU A 20 -6.78 19.23 3.05
C GLU A 20 -5.87 20.19 3.81
N GLU A 21 -5.41 19.81 5.00
CA GLU A 21 -4.46 20.58 5.80
C GLU A 21 -3.10 20.69 5.11
N HIS A 22 -2.57 19.60 4.56
CA HIS A 22 -1.35 19.60 3.76
C HIS A 22 -1.51 20.49 2.51
N GLY A 23 -2.66 20.43 1.84
CA GLY A 23 -2.98 21.29 0.70
C GLY A 23 -3.01 22.79 1.05
N ARG A 24 -3.48 23.14 2.26
CA ARG A 24 -3.44 24.52 2.77
C ARG A 24 -2.01 24.98 3.06
N ALA A 25 -1.17 24.11 3.63
CA ALA A 25 0.23 24.41 3.88
C ALA A 25 1.02 24.72 2.60
N TYR A 26 0.82 23.94 1.52
CA TYR A 26 1.42 24.21 0.21
C TYR A 26 1.01 25.57 -0.36
N THR A 27 -0.24 25.98 -0.14
CA THR A 27 -0.77 27.26 -0.63
C THR A 27 -0.18 28.43 0.14
N ALA A 28 -0.17 28.32 1.47
CA ALA A 28 0.39 29.34 2.35
C ALA A 28 1.90 29.53 2.11
N LEU A 29 2.63 28.44 1.87
CA LEU A 29 4.06 28.51 1.53
C LEU A 29 4.28 29.12 0.14
N ALA A 30 3.49 28.71 -0.86
CA ALA A 30 3.58 29.26 -2.21
C ALA A 30 3.32 30.76 -2.24
N GLU A 31 2.37 31.27 -1.45
CA GLU A 31 2.08 32.70 -1.33
C GLU A 31 3.23 33.47 -0.67
N ARG A 32 3.87 32.89 0.35
CA ARG A 32 5.02 33.52 1.04
C ARG A 32 6.24 33.67 0.13
N ILE A 33 6.55 32.66 -0.66
CA ILE A 33 7.75 32.66 -1.52
C ILE A 33 7.49 33.25 -2.92
N ARG A 34 6.24 33.62 -3.23
CA ARG A 34 5.84 34.11 -4.56
C ARG A 34 6.60 35.36 -5.00
N ALA A 35 6.92 36.23 -4.04
CA ALA A 35 7.63 37.47 -4.29
C ALA A 35 9.14 37.25 -4.54
N GLU A 36 9.74 36.23 -3.92
CA GLU A 36 11.17 35.91 -4.03
C GLU A 36 11.48 34.91 -5.16
N SER A 37 10.57 33.98 -5.43
CA SER A 37 10.80 32.87 -6.38
C SER A 37 9.49 32.42 -7.01
N PRO A 38 9.02 33.10 -8.07
CA PRO A 38 7.76 32.79 -8.73
C PRO A 38 7.73 31.37 -9.35
N GLU A 39 8.88 30.84 -9.78
CA GLU A 39 9.00 29.47 -10.28
C GLU A 39 8.83 28.42 -9.17
N ALA A 40 9.42 28.64 -7.99
CA ALA A 40 9.24 27.72 -6.86
C ALA A 40 7.78 27.72 -6.37
N ALA A 41 7.13 28.89 -6.35
CA ALA A 41 5.72 29.01 -6.01
C ALA A 41 4.81 28.26 -7.01
N SER A 42 5.12 28.31 -8.31
CA SER A 42 4.32 27.60 -9.34
C SER A 42 4.47 26.08 -9.23
N VAL A 43 5.65 25.57 -8.86
CA VAL A 43 5.88 24.15 -8.59
C VAL A 43 5.04 23.68 -7.39
N LEU A 44 5.02 24.42 -6.28
CA LEU A 44 4.22 24.06 -5.10
C LEU A 44 2.72 24.03 -5.40
N LEU A 45 2.22 25.01 -6.17
CA LEU A 45 0.83 25.03 -6.61
C LEU A 45 0.50 23.86 -7.55
N THR A 46 1.44 23.48 -8.41
CA THR A 46 1.31 22.34 -9.32
C THR A 46 1.26 21.01 -8.54
N MET A 47 2.13 20.85 -7.54
CA MET A 47 2.12 19.69 -6.64
C MET A 47 0.78 19.57 -5.89
N ARG A 48 0.27 20.69 -5.36
CA ARG A 48 -1.07 20.74 -4.74
C ARG A 48 -2.16 20.31 -5.72
N GLN A 49 -2.15 20.82 -6.94
CA GLN A 49 -3.13 20.47 -7.97
C GLN A 49 -3.09 18.98 -8.32
N ARG A 50 -1.90 18.39 -8.46
CA ARG A 50 -1.73 16.94 -8.72
C ARG A 50 -2.26 16.10 -7.57
N GLN A 51 -1.93 16.45 -6.33
CA GLN A 51 -2.40 15.74 -5.14
C GLN A 51 -3.93 15.76 -5.04
N SER A 52 -4.54 16.93 -5.33
CA SER A 52 -5.99 17.10 -5.33
C SER A 52 -6.68 16.28 -6.44
N ALA A 53 -6.05 16.18 -7.61
CA ALA A 53 -6.57 15.39 -8.73
C ALA A 53 -6.48 13.89 -8.47
N GLN A 54 -5.35 13.41 -7.93
CA GLN A 54 -5.13 12.01 -7.59
C GLN A 54 -6.09 11.55 -6.48
N LEU A 55 -6.33 12.39 -5.47
CA LEU A 55 -7.34 12.12 -4.44
C LEU A 55 -8.73 12.00 -5.07
N ARG A 56 -9.15 12.94 -5.94
CA ARG A 56 -10.45 12.86 -6.63
C ARG A 56 -10.62 11.60 -7.48
N GLN A 57 -9.56 11.18 -8.18
CA GLN A 57 -9.57 9.92 -8.93
C GLN A 57 -9.73 8.72 -8.01
N LEU A 58 -9.00 8.68 -6.90
CA LEU A 58 -9.13 7.64 -5.88
C LEU A 58 -10.57 7.58 -5.35
N MET A 59 -11.14 8.72 -4.97
CA MET A 59 -12.53 8.81 -4.50
C MET A 59 -13.54 8.26 -5.53
N CYS A 60 -13.32 8.55 -6.82
CA CYS A 60 -14.16 8.08 -7.91
C CYS A 60 -14.07 6.55 -8.10
N VAL A 61 -12.85 6.00 -8.08
CA VAL A 61 -12.59 4.55 -8.22
C VAL A 61 -13.22 3.76 -7.08
N TYR A 62 -13.22 4.31 -5.86
CA TYR A 62 -13.87 3.68 -4.70
C TYR A 62 -15.38 3.98 -4.59
N GLY A 63 -15.97 4.70 -5.55
CA GLY A 63 -17.39 5.06 -5.55
C GLY A 63 -17.81 5.97 -4.39
N LEU A 64 -16.85 6.66 -3.77
CA LEU A 64 -17.04 7.56 -2.65
C LEU A 64 -17.30 8.97 -3.20
N SER A 65 -18.45 9.19 -3.84
CA SER A 65 -18.89 10.56 -4.09
C SER A 65 -19.29 11.18 -2.74
N SER A 66 -18.81 12.39 -2.42
CA SER A 66 -18.91 13.02 -1.09
C SER A 66 -20.29 12.88 -0.41
N ARG A 67 -21.39 13.00 -1.17
CA ARG A 67 -22.77 12.82 -0.66
C ARG A 67 -23.21 11.37 -0.47
N ALA A 68 -22.81 10.46 -1.36
CA ALA A 68 -23.13 9.03 -1.22
C ALA A 68 -22.25 8.38 -0.14
N ALA A 69 -21.01 8.85 0.03
CA ALA A 69 -20.10 8.42 1.09
C ALA A 69 -20.62 8.81 2.48
N LEU A 70 -21.11 10.05 2.64
CA LEU A 70 -21.77 10.51 3.89
C LEU A 70 -23.07 9.74 4.16
N ALA A 71 -23.94 9.58 3.16
CA ALA A 71 -25.19 8.83 3.35
C ALA A 71 -24.95 7.33 3.62
N LYS A 72 -23.93 6.73 2.99
CA LYS A 72 -23.52 5.34 3.22
C LYS A 72 -22.83 5.18 4.57
N SER A 73 -22.09 6.19 5.04
CA SER A 73 -21.54 6.28 6.41
C SER A 73 -22.65 6.37 7.45
N ASP A 74 -23.64 7.25 7.27
CA ASP A 74 -24.77 7.40 8.20
C ASP A 74 -25.69 6.17 8.23
N ALA A 75 -25.86 5.51 7.08
CA ALA A 75 -26.60 4.25 6.98
C ALA A 75 -25.81 3.06 7.57
N LEU A 76 -24.48 3.04 7.43
CA LEU A 76 -23.62 2.08 8.14
C LEU A 76 -23.69 2.31 9.64
N ASN A 77 -23.60 3.56 10.09
CA ASN A 77 -23.57 3.94 11.51
C ASN A 77 -24.90 3.58 12.20
N ARG A 78 -26.05 3.79 11.55
CA ARG A 78 -27.37 3.36 12.06
C ARG A 78 -27.56 1.84 12.11
N ARG A 79 -26.96 1.10 11.17
CA ARG A 79 -26.96 -0.38 11.21
C ARG A 79 -25.98 -0.91 12.26
N GLN A 80 -24.90 -0.17 12.53
CA GLN A 80 -23.91 -0.49 13.56
C GLN A 80 -24.46 -0.25 14.97
N THR A 81 -25.16 0.85 15.23
CA THR A 81 -25.80 1.09 16.54
C THR A 81 -26.89 0.06 16.85
N ALA A 82 -27.71 -0.32 15.86
CA ALA A 82 -28.67 -1.41 16.00
C ALA A 82 -28.00 -2.78 16.20
N GLY A 83 -26.83 -2.99 15.58
CA GLY A 83 -26.01 -4.20 15.77
C GLY A 83 -25.30 -4.25 17.12
N GLU A 84 -24.92 -3.10 17.70
CA GLU A 84 -24.32 -2.97 19.03
C GLU A 84 -25.30 -3.30 20.16
N GLU A 85 -26.59 -2.96 20.01
CA GLU A 85 -27.62 -3.35 20.98
C GLU A 85 -27.84 -4.88 20.99
N VAL A 86 -27.77 -5.51 19.81
CA VAL A 86 -27.84 -6.98 19.67
C VAL A 86 -26.53 -7.65 20.14
N ALA A 87 -25.36 -7.04 19.88
CA ALA A 87 -24.06 -7.55 20.31
C ALA A 87 -23.86 -7.46 21.84
N LYS A 88 -24.40 -6.43 22.50
CA LYS A 88 -24.40 -6.32 23.96
C LYS A 88 -25.28 -7.39 24.63
N GLN A 89 -26.32 -7.89 23.95
CA GLN A 89 -27.12 -9.03 24.43
C GLN A 89 -26.39 -10.38 24.24
N SER A 90 -25.60 -10.51 23.16
CA SER A 90 -24.79 -11.71 22.87
C SER A 90 -23.44 -11.80 23.60
N ALA A 91 -22.99 -10.73 24.28
CA ALA A 91 -21.77 -10.73 25.12
C ALA A 91 -21.89 -11.59 26.40
N SER A 92 -22.97 -12.36 26.54
CA SER A 92 -23.21 -13.31 27.61
C SER A 92 -22.61 -14.71 27.34
N GLN A 93 -21.81 -14.91 26.29
CA GLN A 93 -21.21 -16.21 25.96
C GLN A 93 -19.67 -16.13 25.78
N PRO A 94 -18.90 -17.14 26.22
CA PRO A 94 -17.46 -17.01 26.45
C PRO A 94 -16.64 -17.09 25.15
N ALA A 95 -15.57 -16.29 25.12
CA ALA A 95 -14.65 -16.07 23.99
C ALA A 95 -13.68 -17.23 23.68
N ASP A 96 -14.17 -18.48 23.55
CA ASP A 96 -13.32 -19.66 23.31
C ASP A 96 -13.70 -20.48 22.06
N ASP A 97 -14.32 -19.86 21.05
CA ASP A 97 -14.66 -20.53 19.79
C ASP A 97 -13.45 -20.60 18.82
N PRO A 98 -12.96 -21.80 18.44
CA PRO A 98 -11.85 -21.99 17.51
C PRO A 98 -12.11 -21.40 16.10
N HIS A 99 -13.36 -21.18 15.69
CA HIS A 99 -13.68 -20.53 14.42
C HIS A 99 -13.39 -19.02 14.45
N VAL A 100 -13.52 -18.36 15.60
CA VAL A 100 -13.21 -16.94 15.78
C VAL A 100 -11.69 -16.70 15.75
N LYS A 101 -10.91 -17.56 16.43
CA LYS A 101 -9.43 -17.50 16.42
C LYS A 101 -8.85 -17.66 15.02
N ARG A 102 -9.38 -18.58 14.20
CA ARG A 102 -8.94 -18.80 12.82
C ARG A 102 -9.22 -17.59 11.91
N LYS A 103 -10.39 -16.97 12.04
CA LYS A 103 -10.74 -15.75 11.27
C LYS A 103 -9.81 -14.58 11.64
N LEU A 104 -9.55 -14.37 12.93
CA LEU A 104 -8.63 -13.33 13.40
C LEU A 104 -7.19 -13.57 12.90
N PHE A 105 -6.70 -14.82 12.91
CA PHE A 105 -5.39 -15.15 12.36
C PHE A 105 -5.26 -14.80 10.87
N VAL A 106 -6.27 -15.15 10.06
CA VAL A 106 -6.26 -14.82 8.62
C VAL A 106 -6.29 -13.31 8.40
N LEU A 107 -7.09 -12.57 9.17
CA LEU A 107 -7.21 -11.13 9.04
C LEU A 107 -5.98 -10.37 9.53
N HIS A 108 -5.27 -10.87 10.55
CA HIS A 108 -4.16 -10.13 11.20
C HIS A 108 -2.78 -10.53 10.72
N VAL A 109 -2.63 -11.73 10.15
CA VAL A 109 -1.33 -12.26 9.75
C VAL A 109 -1.32 -12.56 8.26
N VAL A 110 -2.29 -13.34 7.77
CA VAL A 110 -2.25 -13.82 6.38
C VAL A 110 -2.55 -12.70 5.38
N GLN A 111 -3.57 -11.87 5.64
CA GLN A 111 -3.93 -10.76 4.75
C GLN A 111 -2.85 -9.68 4.63
N PRO A 112 -2.32 -9.13 5.75
CA PRO A 112 -1.27 -8.12 5.70
C PRO A 112 0.04 -8.69 5.15
N ALA A 113 0.38 -9.94 5.46
CA ALA A 113 1.56 -10.61 4.89
C ALA A 113 1.46 -10.73 3.37
N LEU A 114 0.31 -11.18 2.87
CA LEU A 114 0.07 -11.29 1.43
C LEU A 114 0.12 -9.93 0.73
N ALA A 115 -0.47 -8.90 1.34
CA ALA A 115 -0.44 -7.54 0.81
C ALA A 115 1.00 -7.02 0.74
N GLY A 116 1.75 -7.17 1.84
CA GLY A 116 3.16 -6.77 1.90
C GLY A 116 4.02 -7.51 0.88
N LEU A 117 3.90 -8.84 0.80
CA LEU A 117 4.66 -9.65 -0.16
C LEU A 117 4.40 -9.21 -1.62
N MET A 118 3.15 -8.93 -1.97
CA MET A 118 2.80 -8.45 -3.31
C MET A 118 3.38 -7.07 -3.61
N ASP A 119 3.29 -6.15 -2.65
CA ASP A 119 3.81 -4.79 -2.80
C ASP A 119 5.33 -4.79 -2.90
N GLY A 120 6.00 -5.52 -2.01
CA GLY A 120 7.45 -5.67 -2.00
C GLY A 120 8.00 -6.27 -3.28
N SER A 121 7.40 -7.36 -3.75
CA SER A 121 7.88 -8.09 -4.92
C SER A 121 7.65 -7.34 -6.23
N VAL A 122 6.65 -6.45 -6.33
CA VAL A 122 6.35 -5.72 -7.57
C VAL A 122 6.96 -4.32 -7.57
N SER A 123 6.93 -3.60 -6.44
CA SER A 123 7.38 -2.19 -6.37
C SER A 123 8.89 -2.01 -6.53
N THR A 124 9.68 -3.03 -6.20
CA THR A 124 11.14 -2.97 -6.19
C THR A 124 11.79 -3.45 -7.50
N LEU A 125 11.03 -4.13 -8.38
CA LEU A 125 11.53 -4.61 -9.67
C LEU A 125 11.98 -3.45 -10.58
N ALA A 126 11.17 -2.40 -10.71
CA ALA A 126 11.50 -1.27 -11.57
C ALA A 126 12.83 -0.61 -11.21
N PRO A 127 13.07 -0.18 -9.95
CA PRO A 127 14.35 0.43 -9.59
C PRO A 127 15.54 -0.53 -9.70
N VAL A 128 15.38 -1.81 -9.36
CA VAL A 128 16.45 -2.82 -9.50
C VAL A 128 16.84 -3.01 -10.96
N PHE A 129 15.88 -3.24 -11.85
CA PHE A 129 16.17 -3.45 -13.26
C PHE A 129 16.65 -2.16 -13.93
N ALA A 130 16.10 -0.99 -13.58
CA ALA A 130 16.63 0.29 -14.07
C ALA A 130 18.10 0.47 -13.71
N ALA A 131 18.46 0.24 -12.45
CA ALA A 131 19.85 0.29 -12.00
C ALA A 131 20.74 -0.74 -12.71
N ALA A 132 20.26 -1.97 -12.84
CA ALA A 132 20.98 -3.05 -13.51
C ALA A 132 21.28 -2.71 -14.97
N PHE A 133 20.28 -2.23 -15.72
CA PHE A 133 20.44 -1.89 -17.14
C PHE A 133 21.21 -0.59 -17.36
N ALA A 134 21.06 0.42 -16.49
CA ALA A 134 21.82 1.66 -16.60
C ALA A 134 23.32 1.45 -16.32
N THR A 135 23.65 0.65 -15.30
CA THR A 135 25.03 0.58 -14.79
C THR A 135 25.80 -0.65 -15.26
N HIS A 136 25.10 -1.70 -15.71
CA HIS A 136 25.66 -3.03 -15.97
C HIS A 136 26.50 -3.59 -14.80
N ASN A 137 26.27 -3.08 -13.59
CA ASN A 137 27.00 -3.45 -12.38
C ASN A 137 26.03 -4.13 -11.40
N SER A 138 26.25 -5.43 -11.16
CA SER A 138 25.39 -6.21 -10.27
C SER A 138 25.35 -5.62 -8.86
N PHE A 139 26.48 -5.18 -8.31
CA PHE A 139 26.51 -4.67 -6.93
C PHE A 139 25.74 -3.35 -6.78
N THR A 140 25.77 -2.47 -7.79
CA THR A 140 24.96 -1.25 -7.79
C THR A 140 23.47 -1.58 -7.83
N ALA A 141 23.05 -2.55 -8.64
CA ALA A 141 21.66 -3.02 -8.68
C ALA A 141 21.24 -3.65 -7.34
N PHE A 142 22.13 -4.43 -6.70
CA PHE A 142 21.91 -4.99 -5.37
C PHE A 142 21.68 -3.89 -4.32
N LEU A 143 22.54 -2.86 -4.26
CA LEU A 143 22.39 -1.77 -3.29
C LEU A 143 21.10 -0.99 -3.49
N ILE A 144 20.74 -0.69 -4.74
CA ILE A 144 19.50 0.02 -5.06
C ILE A 144 18.28 -0.85 -4.72
N GLY A 145 18.32 -2.15 -5.01
CA GLY A 145 17.26 -3.08 -4.63
C GLY A 145 17.10 -3.24 -3.14
N LEU A 146 18.20 -3.32 -2.41
CA LEU A 146 18.19 -3.42 -0.95
C LEU A 146 17.61 -2.14 -0.33
N ALA A 147 18.04 -0.97 -0.83
CA ALA A 147 17.50 0.32 -0.40
C ALA A 147 16.00 0.45 -0.71
N ALA A 148 15.57 0.06 -1.91
CA ALA A 148 14.17 0.09 -2.30
C ALA A 148 13.31 -0.85 -1.44
N SER A 149 13.79 -2.08 -1.19
CA SER A 149 13.09 -3.08 -0.37
C SER A 149 12.97 -2.65 1.09
N LEU A 150 14.03 -2.09 1.66
CA LEU A 150 14.02 -1.58 3.03
C LEU A 150 13.12 -0.36 3.17
N GLY A 151 13.21 0.59 2.23
CA GLY A 151 12.34 1.77 2.19
C GLY A 151 10.87 1.41 2.06
N ALA A 152 10.53 0.48 1.16
CA ALA A 152 9.18 -0.04 0.99
C ALA A 152 8.68 -0.75 2.25
N GLY A 153 9.49 -1.61 2.86
CA GLY A 153 9.13 -2.33 4.09
C GLY A 153 8.84 -1.40 5.28
N ILE A 154 9.68 -0.39 5.51
CA ILE A 154 9.45 0.60 6.56
C ILE A 154 8.18 1.41 6.25
N SER A 155 8.07 1.95 5.03
CA SER A 155 6.93 2.78 4.61
C SER A 155 5.60 2.05 4.73
N MET A 156 5.53 0.83 4.21
CA MET A 156 4.30 0.04 4.21
C MET A 156 3.96 -0.48 5.60
N GLY A 157 4.97 -0.84 6.40
CA GLY A 157 4.78 -1.23 7.79
C GLY A 157 4.19 -0.11 8.65
N PHE A 158 4.67 1.12 8.51
CA PHE A 158 4.08 2.29 9.17
C PHE A 158 2.68 2.61 8.63
N SER A 159 2.50 2.56 7.31
CA SER A 159 1.19 2.84 6.68
C SER A 159 0.12 1.86 7.16
N GLU A 160 0.46 0.57 7.28
CA GLU A 160 -0.45 -0.46 7.79
C GLU A 160 -0.64 -0.37 9.31
N ALA A 161 0.40 -0.02 10.09
CA ALA A 161 0.29 0.19 11.53
C ALA A 161 -0.60 1.40 11.88
N LEU A 162 -0.53 2.47 11.09
CA LEU A 162 -1.28 3.72 11.30
C LEU A 162 -2.65 3.72 10.60
N SER A 163 -2.94 2.71 9.77
CA SER A 163 -4.18 2.66 8.99
C SER A 163 -5.43 2.33 9.82
N ASP A 164 -5.30 1.64 10.96
CA ASP A 164 -6.43 1.26 11.82
C ASP A 164 -5.95 0.80 13.20
N ASP A 165 -6.38 1.51 14.25
CA ASP A 165 -6.03 1.23 15.65
C ASP A 165 -6.79 0.02 16.22
N GLY A 166 -7.73 -0.56 15.45
CA GLY A 166 -8.43 -1.80 15.81
C GLY A 166 -9.55 -1.64 16.84
N VAL A 167 -9.74 -0.43 17.38
CA VAL A 167 -10.75 -0.10 18.41
C VAL A 167 -12.18 -0.14 17.85
N ILE A 168 -12.37 0.14 16.55
CA ILE A 168 -13.70 0.22 15.90
C ILE A 168 -13.92 -0.93 14.88
N SER A 169 -12.86 -1.56 14.37
CA SER A 169 -12.93 -2.63 13.35
C SER A 169 -12.81 -4.06 13.91
N GLY A 170 -12.42 -4.21 15.18
CA GLY A 170 -12.16 -5.51 15.81
C GLY A 170 -10.85 -6.19 15.34
N ARG A 171 -9.97 -5.48 14.61
CA ARG A 171 -8.68 -6.00 14.12
C ARG A 171 -7.53 -5.99 15.14
N GLY A 172 -7.74 -5.33 16.28
CA GLY A 172 -7.07 -5.60 17.57
C GLY A 172 -5.54 -5.47 17.73
N GLN A 173 -4.69 -5.43 16.69
CA GLN A 173 -3.23 -5.33 16.85
C GLN A 173 -2.54 -4.55 15.70
N PRO A 174 -2.59 -3.21 15.70
CA PRO A 174 -2.05 -2.36 14.63
C PRO A 174 -0.56 -2.57 14.40
N TRP A 175 0.22 -2.64 15.49
CA TRP A 175 1.66 -2.85 15.46
C TRP A 175 2.06 -4.23 14.94
N LEU A 176 1.29 -5.29 15.27
CA LEU A 176 1.54 -6.63 14.72
C LEU A 176 1.26 -6.65 13.21
N ARG A 177 0.14 -6.04 12.80
CA ARG A 177 -0.27 -5.97 11.39
C ARG A 177 0.75 -5.21 10.55
N GLY A 178 1.18 -4.05 11.02
CA GLY A 178 2.23 -3.25 10.40
C GLY A 178 3.58 -3.95 10.38
N GLY A 179 3.96 -4.61 11.47
CA GLY A 179 5.19 -5.40 11.53
C GLY A 179 5.19 -6.56 10.52
N VAL A 180 4.12 -7.34 10.47
CA VAL A 180 3.97 -8.46 9.52
C VAL A 180 3.95 -7.95 8.08
N CYS A 181 3.21 -6.88 7.80
CA CYS A 181 3.16 -6.26 6.48
C CYS A 181 4.55 -5.78 6.05
N GLY A 182 5.21 -4.95 6.86
CA GLY A 182 6.52 -4.38 6.53
C GLY A 182 7.61 -5.43 6.35
N VAL A 183 7.66 -6.46 7.19
CA VAL A 183 8.60 -7.58 7.03
C VAL A 183 8.34 -8.32 5.73
N MET A 184 7.07 -8.59 5.40
CA MET A 184 6.73 -9.31 4.17
C MET A 184 6.98 -8.47 2.91
N THR A 185 6.80 -7.15 2.98
CA THR A 185 7.22 -6.21 1.92
C THR A 185 8.72 -6.23 1.71
N PHE A 186 9.49 -6.19 2.79
CA PHE A 186 10.95 -6.31 2.68
C PHE A 186 11.37 -7.66 2.08
N LEU A 187 10.77 -8.76 2.56
CA LEU A 187 11.06 -10.11 2.06
C LEU A 187 10.67 -10.29 0.58
N GLY A 188 9.56 -9.69 0.15
CA GLY A 188 9.17 -9.69 -1.26
C GLY A 188 10.15 -8.93 -2.15
N GLY A 189 10.73 -7.83 -1.66
CA GLY A 189 11.70 -7.05 -2.43
C GLY A 189 13.11 -7.63 -2.46
N ILE A 190 13.55 -8.28 -1.37
CA ILE A 190 14.93 -8.76 -1.29
C ILE A 190 15.18 -10.00 -2.14
N GLY A 191 14.17 -10.85 -2.38
CA GLY A 191 14.37 -12.13 -3.04
C GLY A 191 14.94 -12.00 -4.46
N HIS A 192 14.39 -11.14 -5.30
CA HIS A 192 14.94 -10.84 -6.63
C HIS A 192 16.13 -9.88 -6.63
N THR A 193 16.46 -9.28 -5.49
CA THR A 193 17.65 -8.45 -5.31
C THR A 193 18.89 -9.30 -5.02
N LEU A 194 18.76 -10.40 -4.28
CA LEU A 194 19.88 -11.27 -3.88
C LEU A 194 20.73 -11.83 -5.03
N PRO A 195 20.19 -12.21 -6.19
CA PRO A 195 20.99 -12.68 -7.31
C PRO A 195 22.05 -11.68 -7.80
N PHE A 196 21.82 -10.38 -7.59
CA PHE A 196 22.76 -9.32 -7.93
C PHE A 196 23.98 -9.23 -6.99
N LEU A 197 24.07 -10.08 -5.97
CA LEU A 197 25.31 -10.29 -5.22
C LEU A 197 26.37 -11.03 -6.06
N ILE A 198 25.96 -11.69 -7.15
CA ILE A 198 26.86 -12.36 -8.09
C ILE A 198 27.56 -11.31 -8.97
N PRO A 199 28.90 -11.26 -9.00
CA PRO A 199 29.63 -10.24 -9.76
C PRO A 199 29.36 -10.26 -11.27
N GLN A 200 28.98 -11.42 -11.82
CA GLN A 200 28.72 -11.60 -13.24
C GLN A 200 27.29 -11.15 -13.59
N PHE A 201 27.18 -10.00 -14.26
CA PHE A 201 25.91 -9.35 -14.61
C PHE A 201 24.90 -10.27 -15.30
N TYR A 202 25.27 -10.94 -16.39
CA TYR A 202 24.33 -11.79 -17.13
C TYR A 202 23.86 -13.00 -16.31
N VAL A 203 24.73 -13.57 -15.48
CA VAL A 203 24.39 -14.69 -14.60
C VAL A 203 23.42 -14.21 -13.53
N ALA A 204 23.73 -13.08 -12.86
CA ALA A 204 22.86 -12.44 -11.90
C ALA A 204 21.48 -12.11 -12.48
N MET A 205 21.44 -11.56 -13.70
CA MET A 205 20.21 -11.18 -14.39
C MET A 205 19.30 -12.37 -14.69
N TRP A 206 19.84 -13.46 -15.27
CA TRP A 206 19.04 -14.65 -15.56
C TRP A 206 18.52 -15.32 -14.30
N ILE A 207 19.33 -15.37 -13.24
CA ILE A 207 18.89 -15.88 -11.95
C ILE A 207 17.81 -14.97 -11.35
N ALA A 208 17.97 -13.64 -11.41
CA ALA A 208 16.96 -12.68 -10.94
C ALA A 208 15.62 -12.87 -11.67
N ILE A 209 15.63 -12.97 -13.00
CA ILE A 209 14.41 -13.23 -13.79
C ILE A 209 13.74 -14.55 -13.37
N ALA A 210 14.53 -15.61 -13.15
CA ALA A 210 14.01 -16.89 -12.69
C ALA A 210 13.39 -16.79 -11.28
N VAL A 211 14.06 -16.07 -10.36
CA VAL A 211 13.54 -15.82 -9.01
C VAL A 211 12.23 -15.04 -9.06
N VAL A 212 12.14 -13.97 -9.87
CA VAL A 212 10.89 -13.20 -10.04
C VAL A 212 9.76 -14.08 -10.55
N ALA A 213 10.03 -14.96 -11.53
CA ALA A 213 9.01 -15.89 -12.03
C ALA A 213 8.50 -16.83 -10.92
N VAL A 214 9.40 -17.33 -10.07
CA VAL A 214 9.05 -18.17 -8.91
C VAL A 214 8.30 -17.36 -7.85
N GLU A 215 8.71 -16.13 -7.55
CA GLU A 215 8.04 -15.22 -6.60
C GLU A 215 6.60 -14.93 -7.05
N LEU A 216 6.39 -14.55 -8.31
CA LEU A 216 5.06 -14.29 -8.86
C LEU A 216 4.18 -15.55 -8.88
N ALA A 217 4.76 -16.72 -9.18
CA ALA A 217 4.05 -17.99 -9.12
C ALA A 217 3.65 -18.36 -7.68
N ALA A 218 4.56 -18.14 -6.71
CA ALA A 218 4.31 -18.36 -5.31
C ALA A 218 3.19 -17.42 -4.81
N ILE A 219 3.26 -16.12 -5.11
CA ILE A 219 2.22 -15.14 -4.78
C ILE A 219 0.87 -15.56 -5.38
N ALA A 220 0.83 -15.94 -6.66
CA ALA A 220 -0.40 -16.39 -7.31
C ALA A 220 -0.97 -17.66 -6.66
N TRP A 221 -0.11 -18.60 -6.25
CA TRP A 221 -0.50 -19.81 -5.55
C TRP A 221 -1.04 -19.53 -4.14
N ILE A 222 -0.36 -18.70 -3.35
CA ILE A 222 -0.83 -18.30 -2.02
C ILE A 222 -2.16 -17.57 -2.15
N ARG A 223 -2.30 -16.65 -3.11
CA ARG A 223 -3.57 -15.94 -3.36
C ARG A 223 -4.69 -16.90 -3.74
N LYS A 224 -4.44 -17.91 -4.59
CA LYS A 224 -5.44 -18.95 -4.86
C LYS A 224 -5.81 -19.72 -3.59
N ARG A 225 -4.83 -20.09 -2.76
CA ARG A 225 -5.03 -20.96 -1.59
C ARG A 225 -5.80 -20.28 -0.46
N TYR A 226 -5.65 -18.96 -0.31
CA TYR A 226 -6.19 -18.17 0.81
C TYR A 226 -7.25 -17.12 0.43
N MET A 227 -7.37 -16.72 -0.84
CA MET A 227 -8.29 -15.66 -1.32
C MET A 227 -9.25 -16.15 -2.41
N ASP A 228 -9.37 -17.47 -2.65
CA ASP A 228 -10.26 -18.10 -3.64
C ASP A 228 -10.22 -17.46 -5.04
N THR A 229 -9.09 -16.87 -5.41
CA THR A 229 -8.95 -16.16 -6.68
C THR A 229 -8.58 -17.15 -7.77
N PRO A 230 -9.24 -17.12 -8.95
CA PRO A 230 -8.91 -18.04 -10.03
C PRO A 230 -7.44 -17.86 -10.49
N LEU A 231 -6.66 -18.95 -10.42
CA LEU A 231 -5.19 -18.98 -10.63
C LEU A 231 -4.78 -18.29 -11.93
N LEU A 232 -5.52 -18.52 -13.02
CA LEU A 232 -5.24 -17.92 -14.32
C LEU A 232 -5.32 -16.39 -14.29
N LYS A 233 -6.29 -15.81 -13.58
CA LYS A 233 -6.42 -14.34 -13.49
C LYS A 233 -5.33 -13.74 -12.62
N ALA A 234 -5.01 -14.38 -11.50
CA ALA A 234 -3.95 -13.95 -10.60
C ALA A 234 -2.58 -14.00 -11.28
N LEU A 235 -2.29 -15.09 -12.00
CA LEU A 235 -1.05 -15.26 -12.74
C LEU A 235 -0.96 -14.29 -13.92
N PHE A 236 -2.03 -14.12 -14.70
CA PHE A 236 -2.03 -13.18 -15.82
C PHE A 236 -1.81 -11.73 -15.36
N GLN A 237 -2.46 -11.31 -14.28
CA GLN A 237 -2.27 -9.97 -13.71
C GLN A 237 -0.85 -9.79 -13.14
N ALA A 238 -0.31 -10.80 -12.46
CA ALA A 238 1.04 -10.77 -11.91
C ALA A 238 2.10 -10.70 -13.02
N VAL A 239 1.97 -11.52 -14.06
CA VAL A 239 2.88 -11.55 -15.21
C VAL A 239 2.78 -10.25 -16.02
N LEU A 240 1.56 -9.77 -16.30
CA LEU A 240 1.37 -8.52 -17.04
C LEU A 240 1.93 -7.31 -16.26
N GLY A 241 1.68 -7.26 -14.95
CA GLY A 241 2.26 -6.25 -14.07
C GLY A 241 3.79 -6.34 -14.04
N GLY A 242 4.34 -7.56 -13.90
CA GLY A 242 5.78 -7.80 -13.91
C GLY A 242 6.45 -7.36 -15.21
N ILE A 243 5.87 -7.72 -16.36
CA ILE A 243 6.38 -7.30 -17.68
C ILE A 243 6.34 -5.78 -17.82
N LEU A 244 5.24 -5.13 -17.42
CA LEU A 244 5.11 -3.68 -17.54
C LEU A 244 6.16 -2.96 -16.68
N VAL A 245 6.34 -3.41 -15.44
CA VAL A 245 7.33 -2.85 -14.50
C VAL A 245 8.75 -3.11 -14.98
N PHE A 246 9.03 -4.30 -15.52
CA PHE A 246 10.32 -4.66 -16.11
C PHE A 246 10.67 -3.77 -17.31
N LEU A 247 9.73 -3.61 -18.25
CA LEU A 247 9.90 -2.72 -19.41
C LEU A 247 10.10 -1.27 -18.97
N THR A 248 9.38 -0.81 -17.95
CA THR A 248 9.57 0.52 -17.36
C THR A 248 10.98 0.67 -16.81
N GLY A 249 11.49 -0.35 -16.12
CA GLY A 249 12.87 -0.39 -15.63
C GLY A 249 13.90 -0.29 -16.75
N ILE A 250 13.76 -1.10 -17.82
CA ILE A 250 14.64 -1.03 -18.99
C ILE A 250 14.61 0.37 -19.61
N LEU A 251 13.41 0.93 -19.83
CA LEU A 251 13.26 2.25 -20.44
C LEU A 251 13.94 3.33 -19.60
N LEU A 252 13.67 3.37 -18.29
CA LEU A 252 14.31 4.32 -17.38
C LEU A 252 15.83 4.14 -17.33
N GLY A 253 16.31 2.89 -17.34
CA GLY A 253 17.73 2.58 -17.32
C GLY A 253 18.45 2.85 -18.64
N SER A 254 17.75 2.87 -19.77
CA SER A 254 18.32 3.17 -21.10
C SER A 254 18.43 4.66 -21.41
N VAL A 255 17.75 5.51 -20.63
CA VAL A 255 17.71 6.97 -20.82
C VAL A 255 18.74 7.69 -19.94
N GLY A 256 19.29 7.03 -18.92
CA GLY A 256 20.37 7.54 -18.05
C GLY A 256 21.74 6.99 -18.43
#